data_AF-A0A946B0W3-F1
#
_entry.id   AF-A0A946B0W3-F1
#
_cell.length_a   1.000
_cell.length_b   1.000
_cell.length_c   1.000
_cell.angle_alpha   90.00
_cell.angle_beta   90.00
_cell.angle_gamma   90.00
#
_symmetry.space_group_name_H-M   'P 1'
#
loop_
_entity.id
_entity.type
_entity.pdbx_description
1 polymer ?
#
loop_
_entity_poly.entity_id
_entity_poly.type
_entity_poly.pdbx_seq_one_letter_code
_entity_poly.pdbx_strand_id
1 'polypeptide(L)'
;MGIADPLGVAAAMLTVTYLGAIFGHAIGCVLVIAPSFLFIVATSRRILFFTSGVLFLLSDVPAEWRTYVLYNPLAHVIDLTRGAWIESYSAPYGDVVYVAGWAVGLTATAAVGELVARRRRLGANR
;
A
#
# COMPACT_ATOMS: atom_id res chain seq x y z
N MET A 1 -6.77 29.13 -4.88
CA MET A 1 -6.64 27.83 -4.20
C MET A 1 -5.49 27.10 -4.89
N GLY A 2 -4.27 27.29 -4.39
CA GLY A 2 -3.07 26.62 -4.92
C GLY A 2 -2.82 25.31 -4.18
N ILE A 3 -2.08 24.40 -4.79
CA ILE A 3 -1.55 23.21 -4.09
C ILE A 3 -0.49 23.71 -3.10
N ALA A 4 -0.54 23.24 -1.85
CA ALA A 4 0.40 23.68 -0.81
C ALA A 4 1.84 23.24 -1.12
N ASP A 5 2.01 21.96 -1.47
CA ASP A 5 3.28 21.37 -1.90
C ASP A 5 3.08 20.47 -3.14
N PRO A 6 3.26 21.01 -4.36
CA PRO A 6 3.13 20.23 -5.59
C PRO A 6 4.09 19.04 -5.67
N LEU A 7 5.28 19.16 -5.08
CA LEU A 7 6.28 18.09 -5.12
C LEU A 7 5.89 16.96 -4.16
N GLY A 8 5.41 17.29 -2.96
CA GLY A 8 4.86 16.34 -2.01
C GLY A 8 3.68 15.54 -2.57
N VAL A 9 2.76 16.21 -3.29
CA VAL A 9 1.64 15.54 -3.98
C VAL A 9 2.17 14.56 -5.05
N ALA A 10 3.11 14.99 -5.89
CA ALA A 10 3.70 14.13 -6.90
C ALA A 10 4.40 12.91 -6.28
N ALA A 11 5.18 13.11 -5.21
CA ALA A 11 5.85 12.03 -4.48
C ALA A 11 4.85 11.05 -3.88
N ALA A 12 3.75 11.52 -3.29
CA ALA A 12 2.70 10.67 -2.75
C ALA A 12 1.97 9.86 -3.83
N MET A 13 1.70 10.47 -5.00
CA MET A 13 1.11 9.79 -6.16
C MET A 13 2.03 8.71 -6.74
N LEU A 14 3.33 8.97 -6.83
CA LEU A 14 4.32 7.97 -7.22
C LEU A 14 4.39 6.84 -6.19
N THR A 15 4.36 7.18 -4.91
CA THR A 15 4.42 6.20 -3.81
C THR A 15 3.21 5.27 -3.80
N VAL A 16 1.98 5.79 -3.93
CA VAL A 16 0.78 4.94 -3.98
C VAL A 16 0.75 4.07 -5.24
N THR A 17 1.18 4.61 -6.38
CA THR A 17 1.29 3.86 -7.64
C THR A 17 2.28 2.71 -7.49
N TYR A 18 3.47 3.00 -6.95
CA TYR A 18 4.51 2.00 -6.72
C TYR A 18 4.04 0.92 -5.75
N LEU A 19 3.44 1.30 -4.62
CA LEU A 19 2.89 0.36 -3.63
C LEU A 19 1.81 -0.55 -4.25
N GLY A 20 0.89 0.02 -5.03
CA GLY A 20 -0.14 -0.75 -5.72
C GLY A 20 0.44 -1.74 -6.73
N ALA A 21 1.43 -1.29 -7.52
CA ALA A 21 2.10 -2.15 -8.50
C ALA A 21 2.86 -3.30 -7.85
N ILE A 22 3.67 -3.02 -6.81
CA ILE A 22 4.47 -4.06 -6.16
C ILE A 22 3.62 -5.00 -5.32
N PHE A 23 2.54 -4.51 -4.70
CA PHE A 23 1.55 -5.36 -4.04
C PHE A 23 0.90 -6.32 -5.06
N GLY A 24 0.46 -5.80 -6.21
CA GLY A 24 -0.11 -6.62 -7.28
C GLY A 24 0.86 -7.69 -7.78
N HIS A 25 2.14 -7.32 -7.96
CA HIS A 25 3.18 -8.26 -8.37
C HIS A 25 3.40 -9.36 -7.31
N ALA A 26 3.58 -8.99 -6.04
CA ALA A 26 3.78 -9.94 -4.94
C ALA A 26 2.61 -10.93 -4.83
N ILE A 27 1.37 -10.43 -4.88
CA ILE A 27 0.16 -11.27 -4.88
C ILE A 27 0.10 -12.15 -6.12
N GLY A 28 0.44 -11.63 -7.30
CA GLY A 28 0.51 -12.43 -8.53
C GLY A 28 1.43 -13.64 -8.39
N CYS A 29 2.61 -13.47 -7.81
CA CYS A 29 3.54 -14.57 -7.53
C CYS A 29 2.93 -15.61 -6.58
N VAL A 30 2.23 -15.17 -5.52
CA VAL A 30 1.56 -16.08 -4.57
C VAL A 30 0.44 -16.86 -5.28
N LEU A 31 -0.37 -16.21 -6.11
CA LEU A 31 -1.50 -16.84 -6.79
C LEU A 31 -1.07 -17.85 -7.85
N VAL A 32 0.11 -17.70 -8.46
CA VAL A 32 0.69 -18.74 -9.34
C VAL A 32 0.98 -20.03 -8.57
N ILE A 33 1.33 -19.93 -7.29
CA ILE A 33 1.67 -21.09 -6.44
C ILE A 33 0.41 -21.65 -5.75
N ALA A 34 -0.48 -20.78 -5.30
CA ALA A 34 -1.68 -21.12 -4.55
C ALA A 34 -2.91 -20.34 -5.09
N PRO A 35 -3.48 -20.76 -6.23
CA PRO A 35 -4.62 -20.05 -6.85
C PRO A 35 -5.85 -19.95 -5.95
N SER A 36 -6.00 -20.91 -5.02
CA SER A 36 -7.08 -20.93 -4.03
C SER A 36 -7.11 -19.68 -3.14
N PHE A 37 -6.02 -18.92 -3.03
CA PHE A 37 -5.97 -17.68 -2.23
C PHE A 37 -6.68 -16.49 -2.88
N LEU A 38 -7.19 -16.61 -4.10
CA LEU A 38 -7.81 -15.50 -4.82
C LEU A 38 -8.99 -14.87 -4.04
N PHE A 39 -9.81 -15.67 -3.37
CA PHE A 39 -10.94 -15.15 -2.59
C PHE A 39 -10.46 -14.32 -1.39
N ILE A 40 -9.35 -14.72 -0.75
CA ILE A 40 -8.74 -14.00 0.37
C ILE A 40 -8.26 -12.64 -0.14
N VAL A 41 -7.52 -12.63 -1.25
CA VAL A 41 -7.04 -11.39 -1.89
C VAL A 41 -8.21 -10.47 -2.23
N ALA A 42 -9.28 -11.00 -2.81
CA ALA A 42 -10.45 -10.21 -3.18
C ALA A 42 -11.12 -9.54 -1.96
N THR A 43 -11.27 -10.28 -0.87
CA THR A 43 -11.85 -9.78 0.39
C THR A 43 -10.91 -8.78 1.08
N SER A 44 -9.60 -9.06 1.16
CA SER A 44 -8.62 -8.18 1.78
C SER A 44 -8.56 -6.80 1.11
N ARG A 45 -8.67 -6.72 -0.23
CA ARG A 45 -8.71 -5.43 -0.94
C ARG A 45 -9.88 -4.54 -0.51
N ARG A 46 -11.03 -5.14 -0.17
CA ARG A 46 -12.18 -4.37 0.35
C ARG A 46 -11.88 -3.79 1.72
N ILE A 47 -11.29 -4.61 2.61
CA ILE A 47 -10.86 -4.15 3.94
C ILE A 47 -9.86 -3.00 3.80
N LEU A 48 -8.83 -3.19 2.96
CA LEU A 48 -7.83 -2.15 2.69
C LEU A 48 -8.43 -0.87 2.13
N PHE A 49 -9.47 -0.94 1.29
CA PHE A 49 -10.16 0.24 0.80
C PHE A 49 -10.85 1.00 1.93
N PHE A 50 -11.64 0.31 2.76
CA PHE A 50 -12.37 0.95 3.86
C PHE A 50 -11.43 1.48 4.96
N THR A 51 -10.30 0.82 5.21
CA THR A 51 -9.32 1.28 6.20
C THR A 51 -8.25 2.22 5.62
N SER A 52 -8.36 2.62 4.35
CA SER A 52 -7.37 3.52 3.73
C SER A 52 -7.50 4.97 4.19
N GLY A 53 -8.57 5.35 4.88
CA GLY A 53 -8.87 6.75 5.14
C GLY A 53 -9.22 7.54 3.88
N VAL A 54 -9.53 6.90 2.75
CA VAL A 54 -10.00 7.63 1.55
C VAL A 54 -11.37 8.28 1.79
N LEU A 55 -12.22 7.66 2.62
CA LEU A 55 -13.59 8.10 2.89
C LEU A 55 -13.74 9.04 4.09
N PHE A 56 -12.71 9.15 4.95
CA PHE A 56 -12.77 9.89 6.21
C PHE A 56 -11.38 10.44 6.57
N LEU A 57 -11.32 11.45 7.44
CA LEU A 57 -10.05 11.93 7.97
C LEU A 57 -9.63 11.10 9.17
N LEU A 58 -8.33 10.82 9.28
CA LEU A 58 -7.79 10.05 10.41
C LEU A 58 -7.94 10.80 11.74
N SER A 59 -7.99 12.13 11.71
CA SER A 59 -8.30 12.98 12.87
C SER A 59 -9.66 12.63 13.49
N ASP A 60 -10.64 12.29 12.67
CA ASP A 60 -12.04 12.14 13.08
C ASP A 60 -12.34 10.73 13.61
N VAL A 61 -11.43 9.77 13.36
CA VAL A 61 -11.54 8.40 13.87
C VAL A 61 -11.19 8.38 15.36
N PRO A 62 -11.99 7.78 16.25
CA PRO A 62 -11.64 7.63 17.66
C PRO A 62 -10.28 6.93 17.85
N ALA A 63 -9.55 7.29 18.91
CA ALA A 63 -8.17 6.84 19.11
C ALA A 63 -8.04 5.31 19.15
N GLU A 64 -9.03 4.63 19.70
CA GLU A 64 -9.09 3.17 19.81
C GLU A 64 -9.15 2.49 18.43
N TRP A 65 -9.90 3.09 17.49
CA TRP A 65 -10.06 2.56 16.13
C TRP A 65 -8.94 3.00 15.21
N ARG A 66 -8.37 4.19 15.46
CA ARG A 66 -7.32 4.79 14.63
C ARG A 66 -6.10 3.90 14.54
N THR A 67 -5.67 3.27 15.63
CA THR A 67 -4.53 2.34 15.62
C THR A 67 -4.73 1.19 14.64
N TYR A 68 -5.95 0.67 14.51
CA TYR A 68 -6.24 -0.39 13.54
C TYR A 68 -6.21 0.08 12.09
N VAL A 69 -6.68 1.31 11.85
CA VAL A 69 -6.64 1.94 10.52
C VAL A 69 -5.18 2.17 10.09
N LEU A 70 -4.31 2.58 11.02
CA LEU A 70 -2.90 2.86 10.75
C LEU A 70 -2.06 1.61 10.43
N TYR A 71 -2.53 0.39 10.66
CA TYR A 71 -1.84 -0.78 10.11
C TYR A 71 -1.87 -0.84 8.58
N ASN A 72 -2.76 -0.07 7.95
CA ASN A 72 -2.81 0.04 6.51
C ASN A 72 -1.81 1.10 6.01
N PRO A 73 -0.76 0.73 5.27
CA PRO A 73 0.20 1.72 4.72
C PRO A 73 -0.48 2.76 3.81
N LEU A 74 -1.61 2.44 3.18
CA LEU A 74 -2.36 3.40 2.37
C LEU A 74 -2.96 4.53 3.20
N ALA A 75 -3.30 4.28 4.47
CA ALA A 75 -3.79 5.33 5.38
C ALA A 75 -2.74 6.42 5.58
N HIS A 76 -1.48 6.03 5.76
CA HIS A 76 -0.37 6.97 5.86
C HIS A 76 -0.16 7.75 4.57
N VAL A 77 -0.17 7.09 3.40
CA VAL A 77 0.02 7.77 2.12
C VAL A 77 -1.10 8.76 1.83
N ILE A 78 -2.35 8.41 2.14
CA ILE A 78 -3.50 9.31 1.94
C ILE A 78 -3.41 10.51 2.90
N ASP A 79 -3.00 10.31 4.15
CA ASP A 79 -2.80 11.42 5.09
C ASP A 79 -1.71 12.38 4.61
N LEU A 80 -0.56 11.85 4.19
CA LEU A 80 0.54 12.63 3.59
C LEU A 80 0.09 13.38 2.32
N THR A 81 -0.69 12.73 1.46
CA THR A 81 -1.25 13.36 0.25
C THR A 81 -2.13 14.55 0.62
N ARG A 82 -2.96 14.43 1.66
CA ARG A 82 -3.81 15.52 2.14
C ARG A 82 -2.99 16.69 2.67
N GLY A 83 -1.94 16.42 3.45
CA GLY A 83 -1.04 17.47 3.95
C GLY A 83 -0.30 18.21 2.84
N ALA A 84 0.08 17.52 1.76
CA ALA A 84 0.70 18.16 0.62
C ALA A 84 -0.30 18.93 -0.27
N TRP A 85 -1.57 18.50 -0.29
CA TRP A 85 -2.61 19.12 -1.12
C TRP A 85 -3.30 20.31 -0.44
N ILE A 86 -3.59 20.20 0.86
CA ILE A 86 -4.40 21.15 1.64
C ILE A 86 -3.50 21.89 2.63
N GLU A 87 -3.27 23.18 2.40
CA GLU A 87 -2.36 24.02 3.20
C GLU A 87 -2.74 24.10 4.69
N SER A 88 -4.04 24.05 5.00
CA SER A 88 -4.54 24.08 6.37
C SER A 88 -4.53 22.73 7.09
N TYR A 89 -4.14 21.64 6.42
CA TYR A 89 -4.16 20.30 6.99
C TYR A 89 -2.74 19.85 7.38
N SER A 90 -2.46 19.77 8.67
CA SER A 90 -1.23 19.15 9.17
C SER A 90 -1.44 17.63 9.20
N ALA A 91 -0.92 16.88 8.23
CA ALA A 91 -1.01 15.40 8.17
C ALA A 91 -0.34 14.73 9.38
N PRO A 92 -1.07 14.46 10.49
CA PRO A 92 -0.45 14.14 11.77
C PRO A 92 -0.12 12.66 11.90
N TYR A 93 -0.65 11.82 11.02
CA TYR A 93 -0.59 10.37 11.11
C TYR A 93 0.15 9.72 9.95
N GLY A 94 0.50 10.50 8.93
CA GLY A 94 1.37 10.08 7.84
C GLY A 94 2.77 9.72 8.31
N ASP A 95 3.19 8.45 8.10
CA ASP A 95 4.53 7.97 8.44
C ASP A 95 5.23 7.44 7.17
N VAL A 96 6.23 8.20 6.71
CA VAL A 96 7.01 7.87 5.50
C VAL A 96 7.87 6.62 5.71
N VAL A 97 8.41 6.41 6.91
CA VAL A 97 9.29 5.27 7.21
C VAL A 97 8.48 3.98 7.22
N TYR A 98 7.27 4.02 7.79
CA TYR A 98 6.35 2.88 7.78
C TYR A 98 5.97 2.46 6.35
N VAL A 99 5.62 3.44 5.52
CA VAL A 99 5.31 3.25 4.09
C VAL A 99 6.51 2.67 3.34
N ALA A 100 7.71 3.19 3.57
CA ALA A 100 8.94 2.68 2.97
C ALA A 100 9.25 1.23 3.40
N GLY A 101 9.01 0.89 4.67
CA GLY A 101 9.15 -0.48 5.18
C GLY A 101 8.25 -1.47 4.45
N TRP A 102 6.99 -1.10 4.23
CA TRP A 102 6.05 -1.91 3.43
C TRP A 102 6.48 -2.03 1.97
N ALA A 103 6.93 -0.94 1.36
CA ALA A 103 7.45 -0.94 -0.01
C ALA A 103 8.64 -1.92 -0.17
N VAL A 104 9.60 -1.88 0.74
CA VAL A 104 10.75 -2.80 0.75
C VAL A 104 10.31 -4.24 0.98
N GLY A 105 9.44 -4.48 1.96
CA GLY A 105 8.94 -5.83 2.27
C GLY A 105 8.18 -6.48 1.11
N LEU A 106 7.30 -5.71 0.44
CA LEU A 106 6.58 -6.19 -0.74
C LEU A 106 7.53 -6.43 -1.92
N THR A 107 8.54 -5.57 -2.09
CA THR A 107 9.57 -5.74 -3.14
C THR A 107 10.36 -7.02 -2.93
N ALA A 108 10.81 -7.27 -1.71
CA ALA A 108 11.52 -8.50 -1.37
C ALA A 108 10.63 -9.73 -1.61
N THR A 109 9.36 -9.67 -1.22
CA THR A 109 8.40 -10.76 -1.43
C THR A 109 8.16 -11.04 -2.91
N ALA A 110 7.97 -10.00 -3.73
CA ALA A 110 7.81 -10.12 -5.17
C ALA A 110 9.07 -10.72 -5.83
N ALA A 111 10.26 -10.24 -5.45
CA ALA A 111 11.52 -10.76 -5.96
C ALA A 111 11.71 -12.25 -5.63
N VAL A 112 11.46 -12.65 -4.37
CA VAL A 112 11.51 -14.06 -3.95
C VAL A 112 10.47 -14.89 -4.72
N GLY A 113 9.25 -14.39 -4.86
CA GLY A 113 8.18 -15.03 -5.62
C GLY A 113 8.57 -15.29 -7.08
N GLU A 114 9.19 -14.30 -7.73
CA GLU A 114 9.68 -14.42 -9.09
C GLU A 114 10.83 -15.44 -9.19
N LEU A 115 11.78 -15.43 -8.24
CA LEU A 115 12.87 -16.41 -8.20
C LEU A 115 12.33 -17.85 -8.07
N VAL A 116 11.33 -18.07 -7.23
CA VAL A 116 10.68 -19.39 -7.07
C VAL A 116 9.96 -19.79 -8.36
N ALA A 117 9.20 -18.88 -8.96
CA ALA A 117 8.50 -19.15 -10.22
C ALA A 117 9.46 -19.50 -11.37
N ARG A 118 10.58 -18.77 -11.47
CA ARG A 118 11.64 -19.03 -12.46
C ARG A 118 12.28 -20.41 -12.27
N ARG A 119 12.60 -20.79 -11.02
CA ARG A 119 13.16 -22.12 -10.72
C ARG A 119 12.22 -23.27 -11.10
N ARG A 120 10.92 -23.13 -10.85
CA ARG A 120 9.92 -24.15 -11.21
C ARG A 120 9.81 -24.35 -12.72
N ARG A 121 9.86 -23.27 -13.51
CA ARG A 121 9.80 -23.35 -14.98
C ARG A 121 11.01 -24.10 -15.57
N LEU A 122 12.20 -23.92 -15.01
CA LEU A 122 13.41 -24.60 -15.47
C LEU A 122 13.42 -26.10 -15.12
N GLY A 123 12.84 -26.48 -13.97
CA GLY A 123 12.73 -27.88 -13.56
C GLY A 123 11.66 -28.68 -14.32
N ALA A 124 10.62 -28.01 -14.84
CA ALA A 124 9.54 -28.65 -15.59
C ALA A 124 9.87 -28.91 -17.08
N ASN A 125 10.99 -28.37 -17.58
CA ASN A 125 11.42 -28.48 -18.98
C ASN A 125 12.58 -29.47 -19.18
N ARG A 126 12.76 -30.39 -18.22
CA ARG A 126 13.67 -31.54 -18.25
C ARG A 126 12.85 -32.80 -18.13
#